data_AF-L8LT30-F1
#
_entry.id   AF-L8LT30-F1
#
_cell.length_a   1.000
_cell.length_b   1.000
_cell.length_c   1.000
_cell.angle_alpha   90.00
_cell.angle_beta   90.00
_cell.angle_gamma   90.00
#
_symmetry.space_group_name_H-M   'P 1'
#
loop_
_entity.id
_entity.type
_entity.pdbx_description
1 polymer ?
#
loop_
_entity_poly.entity_id
_entity_poly.type
_entity_poly.pdbx_seq_one_letter_code
_entity_poly.pdbx_strand_id
1 'polypeptide(L)'
;MSQPKVIISEPCIYVPKDYWHCDLTIVKRRKIGEILQEADLISPAQIETALMDQKYHQELHLGEILALRGWIKQETADFFAQQWYDKIASPQKRPLGYYLMEAGLLNEQQIEAILKEQQTNWLKFGAIAVLKGWLKKTTVDFFVGNLFPDRKTDSIYAKQPQAKVEINTHSSTGDTELLYFVNSIDPSQIVD
;
A
#
# COMPACT_ATOMS: atom_id res chain seq x y z
N MET A 1 -17.39 62.65 28.62
CA MET A 1 -15.96 62.33 28.84
C MET A 1 -15.91 61.04 29.65
N SER A 2 -16.11 59.91 28.96
CA SER A 2 -15.07 58.99 28.47
C SER A 2 -14.37 58.24 29.61
N GLN A 3 -14.96 57.12 30.01
CA GLN A 3 -14.24 56.03 30.64
C GLN A 3 -13.49 55.29 29.51
N PRO A 4 -12.15 55.22 29.50
CA PRO A 4 -11.46 54.35 28.56
C PRO A 4 -11.67 52.89 28.99
N LYS A 5 -12.48 52.21 28.19
CA LYS A 5 -12.60 50.75 28.13
C LYS A 5 -11.25 50.19 27.65
N VAL A 6 -10.33 49.92 28.57
CA VAL A 6 -9.08 49.22 28.26
C VAL A 6 -9.29 47.73 28.51
N ILE A 7 -9.96 47.09 27.56
CA ILE A 7 -9.78 45.66 27.32
C ILE A 7 -8.74 45.60 26.20
N ILE A 8 -7.49 45.35 26.58
CA ILE A 8 -6.44 44.83 25.71
C ILE A 8 -5.75 43.77 26.56
N SER A 9 -6.40 42.62 26.65
CA SER A 9 -6.04 41.40 25.90
C SER A 9 -4.67 40.91 26.37
N GLU A 10 -4.70 40.09 27.42
CA GLU A 10 -3.59 39.24 27.82
C GLU A 10 -3.02 38.53 26.57
N PRO A 11 -1.69 38.54 26.32
CA PRO A 11 -1.10 37.67 25.32
C PRO A 11 -0.92 36.29 25.96
N CYS A 12 -2.03 35.69 26.39
CA CYS A 12 -2.09 34.27 26.64
C CYS A 12 -2.65 33.69 25.35
N ILE A 13 -1.78 33.35 24.40
CA ILE A 13 -2.13 32.31 23.44
C ILE A 13 -2.32 31.07 24.30
N TYR A 14 -3.54 30.87 24.80
CA TYR A 14 -3.98 29.57 25.28
C TYR A 14 -4.02 28.71 24.04
N VAL A 15 -2.94 27.97 23.78
CA VAL A 15 -2.94 26.89 22.81
C VAL A 15 -3.71 25.75 23.48
N PRO A 16 -4.95 25.44 23.06
CA PRO A 16 -5.68 24.31 23.62
C PRO A 16 -4.84 23.04 23.41
N LYS A 17 -4.91 22.09 24.34
CA LYS A 17 -4.19 20.81 24.29
C LYS A 17 -4.57 19.92 23.09
N ASP A 18 -5.27 20.45 22.11
CA ASP A 18 -5.77 19.72 20.95
C ASP A 18 -5.16 20.30 19.64
N TYR A 19 -4.28 21.31 19.73
CA TYR A 19 -3.63 21.94 18.56
C TYR A 19 -2.27 21.32 18.18
N TRP A 20 -1.95 20.14 18.72
CA TRP A 20 -0.95 19.24 18.16
C TRP A 20 -1.61 18.07 17.42
N HIS A 21 -2.58 18.37 16.56
CA HIS A 21 -2.85 17.50 15.41
C HIS A 21 -1.79 17.72 14.33
N CYS A 22 -0.52 17.65 14.73
CA CYS A 22 0.47 17.15 13.83
C CYS A 22 0.26 15.64 13.86
N ASP A 23 -0.40 15.09 12.83
CA ASP A 23 -0.28 13.67 12.50
C ASP A 23 1.16 13.39 12.02
N LEU A 24 2.12 13.69 12.89
CA LEU A 24 3.49 13.23 12.84
C LEU A 24 3.45 11.90 13.56
N THR A 25 2.86 10.89 12.92
CA THR A 25 3.35 9.54 13.12
C THR A 25 4.82 9.57 12.75
N ILE A 26 5.70 9.78 13.74
CA ILE A 26 7.15 9.67 13.56
C ILE A 26 7.37 8.24 13.12
N VAL A 27 7.51 8.04 11.81
CA VAL A 27 7.73 6.72 11.26
C VAL A 27 9.11 6.28 11.73
N LYS A 28 9.12 5.43 12.76
CA LYS A 28 10.35 4.95 13.37
C LYS A 28 11.21 4.30 12.28
N ARG A 29 12.38 4.88 12.02
CA ARG A 29 13.35 4.29 11.10
C ARG A 29 13.92 3.02 11.72
N ARG A 30 13.75 1.93 10.98
CA ARG A 30 14.17 0.56 11.27
C ARG A 30 15.37 0.21 10.42
N LYS A 31 16.07 -0.86 10.79
CA LYS A 31 17.23 -1.31 10.01
C LYS A 31 16.73 -1.93 8.70
N ILE A 32 17.43 -1.69 7.60
CA ILE A 32 17.03 -2.18 6.28
C ILE A 32 16.81 -3.70 6.25
N GLY A 33 17.66 -4.47 6.93
CA GLY A 33 17.51 -5.93 7.02
C GLY A 33 16.18 -6.35 7.65
N GLU A 34 15.71 -5.66 8.68
CA GLU A 34 14.42 -5.96 9.32
C GLU A 34 13.25 -5.70 8.37
N ILE A 35 13.32 -4.61 7.60
CA ILE A 35 12.25 -4.22 6.68
C ILE A 35 12.19 -5.21 5.50
N LEU A 36 13.35 -5.57 4.94
CA LEU A 36 13.44 -6.53 3.85
C LEU A 36 13.00 -7.94 4.29
N GLN A 37 13.29 -8.32 5.55
CA GLN A 37 12.83 -9.58 6.13
C GLN A 37 11.31 -9.62 6.28
N GLU A 38 10.71 -8.55 6.81
CA GLU A 38 9.24 -8.47 6.96
C GLU A 38 8.53 -8.45 5.61
N ALA A 39 9.14 -7.86 4.59
CA ALA A 39 8.66 -7.91 3.22
C ALA A 39 8.88 -9.28 2.55
N ASP A 40 9.49 -10.25 3.26
CA ASP A 40 9.80 -11.59 2.77
C ASP A 40 10.68 -11.59 1.51
N LEU A 41 11.54 -10.57 1.41
CA LEU A 41 12.51 -10.39 0.31
C LEU A 41 13.84 -11.06 0.63
N ILE A 42 14.17 -11.18 1.92
CA ILE A 42 15.37 -11.88 2.42
C ILE A 42 15.04 -12.71 3.66
N SER A 43 15.82 -13.76 3.89
CA SER A 43 15.70 -14.61 5.08
C SER A 43 16.59 -14.13 6.23
N PRO A 44 16.30 -14.54 7.49
CA PRO A 44 17.20 -14.29 8.61
C PRO A 44 18.64 -14.78 8.36
N ALA A 45 18.80 -15.98 7.77
CA ALA A 45 20.10 -16.55 7.46
C ALA A 45 20.89 -15.73 6.42
N GLN A 46 20.19 -15.14 5.43
CA GLN A 46 20.80 -14.22 4.46
C GLN A 46 21.28 -12.94 5.16
N ILE A 47 20.49 -12.40 6.10
CA ILE A 47 20.90 -11.22 6.89
C ILE A 47 22.15 -11.53 7.72
N GLU A 48 22.16 -12.65 8.44
CA GLU A 48 23.31 -13.06 9.24
C GLU A 48 24.57 -13.21 8.39
N THR A 49 24.44 -13.87 7.24
CA THR A 49 25.56 -14.06 6.30
C THR A 49 26.07 -12.72 5.75
N ALA A 50 25.16 -11.84 5.31
CA ALA A 50 25.57 -10.52 4.80
C ALA A 50 26.19 -9.63 5.89
N LEU A 51 25.72 -9.73 7.15
CA LEU A 51 26.35 -9.06 8.29
C LEU A 51 27.74 -9.62 8.61
N MET A 52 27.98 -10.92 8.37
CA MET A 52 29.33 -11.49 8.49
C MET A 52 30.26 -10.91 7.42
N ASP A 53 29.82 -10.83 6.16
CA ASP A 53 30.62 -10.24 5.09
C ASP A 53 30.94 -8.76 5.35
N GLN A 54 29.98 -8.02 5.91
CA GLN A 54 30.15 -6.60 6.22
C GLN A 54 31.31 -6.36 7.21
N LYS A 55 31.66 -7.35 8.04
CA LYS A 55 32.83 -7.23 8.93
C LYS A 55 34.15 -7.19 8.15
N TYR A 56 34.20 -7.87 7.00
CA TYR A 56 35.35 -7.93 6.11
C TYR A 56 35.33 -6.80 5.05
N HIS A 57 34.14 -6.30 4.72
CA HIS A 57 33.89 -5.22 3.75
C HIS A 57 33.18 -4.05 4.42
N GLN A 58 33.92 -3.30 5.24
CA GLN A 58 33.36 -2.22 6.06
C GLN A 58 32.87 -1.01 5.24
N GLU A 59 33.32 -0.90 4.00
CA GLU A 59 32.90 0.09 3.02
C GLU A 59 31.51 -0.18 2.44
N LEU A 60 31.03 -1.42 2.50
CA LEU A 60 29.75 -1.83 1.92
C LEU A 60 28.62 -1.78 2.95
N HIS A 61 27.48 -1.23 2.52
CA HIS A 61 26.24 -1.29 3.27
C HIS A 61 25.59 -2.66 3.11
N LEU A 62 24.78 -3.05 4.11
CA LEU A 62 24.08 -4.33 4.10
C LEU A 62 23.29 -4.56 2.80
N GLY A 63 22.61 -3.53 2.28
CA GLY A 63 21.86 -3.60 1.03
C GLY A 63 22.73 -3.91 -0.19
N GLU A 64 23.92 -3.31 -0.28
CA GLU A 64 24.87 -3.53 -1.36
C GLU A 64 25.42 -4.96 -1.30
N ILE A 65 25.71 -5.47 -0.10
CA ILE A 65 26.17 -6.86 0.10
C ILE A 65 25.07 -7.85 -0.33
N LEU A 66 23.81 -7.61 0.06
CA LEU A 66 22.68 -8.45 -0.35
C LEU A 66 22.51 -8.46 -1.89
N ALA A 67 22.73 -7.32 -2.54
CA ALA A 67 22.68 -7.20 -3.99
C ALA A 67 23.86 -7.87 -4.70
N LEU A 68 25.08 -7.68 -4.20
CA LEU A 68 26.30 -8.33 -4.71
C LEU A 68 26.21 -9.87 -4.64
N ARG A 69 25.55 -10.40 -3.61
CA ARG A 69 25.26 -11.85 -3.50
C ARG A 69 24.14 -12.34 -4.40
N GLY A 70 23.43 -11.44 -5.09
CA GLY A 70 22.32 -11.77 -5.99
C GLY A 70 21.04 -12.19 -5.28
N TRP A 71 20.88 -11.89 -3.98
CA TRP A 71 19.65 -12.22 -3.24
C TRP A 71 18.53 -11.21 -3.47
N ILE A 72 18.89 -9.96 -3.72
CA ILE A 72 17.99 -8.89 -4.17
C ILE A 72 18.66 -8.12 -5.31
N LYS A 73 17.90 -7.27 -5.99
CA LYS A 73 18.47 -6.32 -6.95
C LYS A 73 19.04 -5.09 -6.24
N GLN A 74 20.00 -4.41 -6.86
CA GLN A 74 20.53 -3.16 -6.32
C GLN A 74 19.42 -2.10 -6.21
N GLU A 75 18.53 -2.02 -7.19
CA GLU A 75 17.39 -1.11 -7.18
C GLU A 75 16.46 -1.37 -5.98
N THR A 76 16.28 -2.63 -5.59
CA THR A 76 15.51 -2.99 -4.39
C THR A 76 16.22 -2.52 -3.13
N ALA A 77 17.53 -2.74 -3.02
CA ALA A 77 18.33 -2.25 -1.88
C ALA A 77 18.25 -0.72 -1.76
N ASP A 78 18.43 -0.01 -2.86
CA ASP A 78 18.42 1.45 -2.92
C ASP A 78 17.04 2.02 -2.56
N PHE A 79 15.96 1.41 -3.07
CA PHE A 79 14.60 1.82 -2.74
C PHE A 79 14.34 1.75 -1.22
N PHE A 80 14.70 0.63 -0.58
CA PHE A 80 14.48 0.47 0.86
C PHE A 80 15.42 1.30 1.72
N ALA A 81 16.65 1.54 1.26
CA ALA A 81 17.63 2.37 1.97
C ALA A 81 17.27 3.86 1.92
N GLN A 82 16.84 4.35 0.76
CA GLN A 82 16.80 5.78 0.46
C GLN A 82 15.38 6.34 0.36
N GLN A 83 14.41 5.55 -0.14
CA GLN A 83 13.10 6.08 -0.54
C GLN A 83 11.96 5.61 0.35
N TRP A 84 12.05 4.41 0.94
CA TRP A 84 10.93 3.75 1.62
C TRP A 84 10.22 4.63 2.65
N TYR A 85 10.99 5.27 3.53
CA TYR A 85 10.44 6.14 4.59
C TYR A 85 9.69 7.36 4.05
N ASP A 86 10.16 7.92 2.94
CA ASP A 86 9.52 9.08 2.32
C ASP A 86 8.23 8.65 1.62
N LYS A 87 8.21 7.47 0.98
CA LYS A 87 7.01 6.92 0.33
C LYS A 87 5.89 6.60 1.34
N ILE A 88 6.23 6.04 2.50
CA ILE A 88 5.24 5.74 3.55
C ILE A 88 4.77 6.98 4.30
N ALA A 89 5.64 7.99 4.50
CA ALA A 89 5.26 9.26 5.12
C ALA A 89 4.49 10.21 4.18
N SER A 90 4.65 10.06 2.85
CA SER A 90 3.99 10.95 1.89
C SER A 90 2.45 10.85 1.99
N PRO A 91 1.73 11.99 2.10
CA PRO A 91 0.26 11.99 2.08
C PRO A 91 -0.29 11.71 0.68
N GLN A 92 0.48 11.97 -0.37
CA GLN A 92 0.08 11.71 -1.75
C GLN A 92 0.48 10.29 -2.15
N LYS A 93 -0.47 9.35 -2.04
CA LYS A 93 -0.25 7.95 -2.39
C LYS A 93 -0.40 7.71 -3.89
N ARG A 94 0.53 6.95 -4.46
CA ARG A 94 0.48 6.42 -5.83
C ARG A 94 -0.19 5.03 -5.85
N PRO A 95 -0.55 4.47 -7.03
CA PRO A 95 -1.01 3.09 -7.12
C PRO A 95 0.04 2.07 -6.66
N LEU A 96 -0.38 0.91 -6.15
CA LEU A 96 0.52 -0.13 -5.64
C LEU A 96 1.60 -0.56 -6.66
N GLY A 97 1.21 -0.73 -7.93
CA GLY A 97 2.14 -1.12 -9.00
C GLY A 97 3.31 -0.15 -9.20
N TYR A 98 3.10 1.15 -8.95
CA TYR A 98 4.17 2.16 -9.03
C TYR A 98 5.29 1.88 -8.02
N TYR A 99 4.93 1.62 -6.76
CA TYR A 99 5.91 1.34 -5.71
C TYR A 99 6.63 0.00 -5.91
N LEU A 100 5.91 -1.01 -6.38
CA LEU A 100 6.51 -2.32 -6.70
C LEU A 100 7.50 -2.23 -7.88
N MET A 101 7.23 -1.33 -8.84
CA MET A 101 8.15 -1.04 -9.92
C MET A 101 9.40 -0.29 -9.45
N GLU A 102 9.22 0.79 -8.68
CA GLU A 102 10.34 1.55 -8.13
C GLU A 102 11.23 0.70 -7.22
N ALA A 103 10.65 -0.27 -6.51
CA ALA A 103 11.39 -1.24 -5.70
C ALA A 103 12.09 -2.33 -6.53
N GLY A 104 11.96 -2.32 -7.86
CA GLY A 104 12.54 -3.33 -8.76
C GLY A 104 11.88 -4.72 -8.66
N LEU A 105 10.75 -4.84 -7.97
CA LEU A 105 10.04 -6.10 -7.71
C LEU A 105 9.14 -6.52 -8.88
N LEU A 106 8.63 -5.55 -9.63
CA LEU A 106 7.92 -5.76 -10.89
C LEU A 106 8.51 -4.88 -11.98
N ASN A 107 8.45 -5.34 -13.23
CA ASN A 107 8.75 -4.52 -14.40
C ASN A 107 7.46 -4.02 -15.09
N GLU A 108 7.62 -3.12 -16.06
CA GLU A 108 6.51 -2.53 -16.81
C GLU A 108 5.65 -3.59 -17.51
N GLN A 109 6.27 -4.59 -18.14
CA GLN A 109 5.57 -5.68 -18.82
C GLN A 109 4.69 -6.50 -17.86
N GLN A 110 5.19 -6.78 -16.66
CA GLN A 110 4.43 -7.46 -15.61
C GLN A 110 3.25 -6.59 -15.14
N ILE A 111 3.47 -5.29 -14.97
CA ILE A 111 2.40 -4.36 -14.58
C ILE A 111 1.30 -4.31 -15.63
N GLU A 112 1.65 -4.15 -16.91
CA GLU A 112 0.70 -4.17 -18.03
C GLU A 112 -0.09 -5.47 -18.08
N ALA A 113 0.58 -6.61 -17.91
CA ALA A 113 -0.06 -7.92 -17.89
C ALA A 113 -1.05 -8.06 -16.73
N ILE A 114 -0.72 -7.57 -15.53
CA ILE A 114 -1.65 -7.56 -14.38
C ILE A 114 -2.85 -6.66 -14.67
N LEU A 115 -2.61 -5.45 -15.19
CA LEU A 115 -3.68 -4.49 -15.46
C LEU A 115 -4.65 -5.00 -16.53
N LYS A 116 -4.15 -5.70 -17.55
CA LYS A 116 -4.97 -6.36 -18.57
C LYS A 116 -5.86 -7.44 -17.96
N GLU A 117 -5.30 -8.27 -17.09
CA GLU A 117 -6.04 -9.37 -16.44
C GLU A 117 -7.06 -8.87 -15.41
N GLN A 118 -6.77 -7.75 -14.75
CA GLN A 118 -7.69 -7.12 -13.80
C GLN A 118 -9.02 -6.70 -14.45
N GLN A 119 -9.04 -6.45 -15.76
CA GLN A 119 -10.26 -6.08 -16.49
C GLN A 119 -11.25 -7.23 -16.63
N THR A 120 -10.79 -8.49 -16.53
CA THR A 120 -11.63 -9.67 -16.78
C THR A 120 -11.90 -10.49 -15.52
N ASN A 121 -10.99 -10.47 -14.54
CA ASN A 121 -11.00 -11.46 -13.45
C ASN A 121 -11.53 -10.92 -12.11
N TRP A 122 -11.94 -9.64 -12.02
CA TRP A 122 -12.40 -8.99 -10.79
C TRP A 122 -11.45 -9.13 -9.58
N LEU A 123 -10.20 -9.50 -9.82
CA LEU A 123 -9.17 -9.64 -8.80
C LEU A 123 -8.39 -8.35 -8.66
N LYS A 124 -7.94 -8.04 -7.44
CA LYS A 124 -7.05 -6.90 -7.22
C LYS A 124 -5.67 -7.14 -7.80
N PHE A 125 -5.00 -6.06 -8.17
CA PHE A 125 -3.62 -6.04 -8.67
C PHE A 125 -2.68 -6.99 -7.90
N GLY A 126 -2.64 -6.87 -6.57
CA GLY A 126 -1.77 -7.69 -5.73
C GLY A 126 -2.11 -9.18 -5.76
N ALA A 127 -3.39 -9.54 -5.84
CA ALA A 127 -3.82 -10.93 -5.93
C ALA A 127 -3.36 -11.57 -7.25
N ILE A 128 -3.49 -10.85 -8.37
CA ILE A 128 -3.02 -11.32 -9.68
C ILE A 128 -1.50 -11.50 -9.69
N ALA A 129 -0.75 -10.55 -9.11
CA ALA A 129 0.70 -10.65 -9.02
C ALA A 129 1.18 -11.89 -8.24
N VAL A 130 0.44 -12.27 -7.18
CA VAL A 130 0.69 -13.49 -6.41
C VAL A 130 0.31 -14.74 -7.20
N LEU A 131 -0.86 -14.75 -7.85
CA LEU A 131 -1.31 -15.90 -8.65
C LEU A 131 -0.36 -16.20 -9.82
N LYS A 132 0.27 -15.17 -10.40
CA LYS A 132 1.29 -15.34 -11.44
C LYS A 132 2.66 -15.77 -10.89
N GLY A 133 2.82 -15.87 -9.58
CA GLY A 133 4.08 -16.24 -8.93
C GLY A 133 5.17 -15.16 -9.01
N TRP A 134 4.82 -13.92 -9.36
CA TRP A 134 5.80 -12.82 -9.46
C TRP A 134 6.12 -12.20 -8.12
N LEU A 135 5.16 -12.23 -7.19
CA LEU A 135 5.34 -11.73 -5.83
C LEU A 135 4.81 -12.75 -4.83
N LYS A 136 5.42 -12.78 -3.64
CA LYS A 136 4.85 -13.48 -2.49
C LYS A 136 3.69 -12.67 -1.92
N LYS A 137 2.70 -13.37 -1.35
CA LYS A 137 1.58 -12.73 -0.63
C LYS A 137 2.10 -11.82 0.48
N THR A 138 3.08 -12.29 1.25
CA THR A 138 3.72 -11.55 2.34
C THR A 138 4.28 -10.21 1.87
N THR A 139 4.94 -10.18 0.71
CA THR A 139 5.48 -8.96 0.11
C THR A 139 4.37 -7.99 -0.27
N VAL A 140 3.30 -8.46 -0.91
CA VAL A 140 2.15 -7.62 -1.25
C VAL A 140 1.49 -7.05 0.00
N ASP A 141 1.23 -7.90 1.00
CA ASP A 141 0.62 -7.51 2.27
C ASP A 141 1.48 -6.47 3.01
N PHE A 142 2.80 -6.64 2.98
CA PHE A 142 3.74 -5.68 3.55
C PHE A 142 3.61 -4.29 2.90
N PHE A 143 3.62 -4.21 1.56
CA PHE A 143 3.47 -2.93 0.87
C PHE A 143 2.09 -2.32 1.13
N VAL A 144 1.01 -3.10 1.03
CA VAL A 144 -0.35 -2.61 1.29
C VAL A 144 -0.49 -2.10 2.71
N GLY A 145 0.02 -2.85 3.69
CA GLY A 145 -0.11 -2.52 5.10
C GLY A 145 0.67 -1.28 5.53
N ASN A 146 1.77 -0.95 4.84
CA ASN A 146 2.57 0.22 5.17
C ASN A 146 2.20 1.45 4.32
N LEU A 147 1.74 1.27 3.09
CA LEU A 147 1.37 2.39 2.20
C LEU A 147 -0.11 2.76 2.26
N PHE A 148 -1.00 1.82 2.58
CA PHE A 148 -2.45 2.00 2.59
C PHE A 148 -3.05 1.34 3.84
N PRO A 149 -2.77 1.85 5.05
CA PRO A 149 -3.20 1.22 6.30
C PRO A 149 -4.72 1.00 6.39
N ASP A 150 -5.51 1.91 5.80
CA ASP A 150 -6.99 1.82 5.74
C ASP A 150 -7.51 0.68 4.86
N ARG A 151 -6.65 0.00 4.10
CA ARG A 151 -7.01 -1.05 3.13
C ARG A 151 -6.49 -2.45 3.52
N LYS A 152 -5.93 -2.61 4.73
CA LYS A 152 -5.33 -3.88 5.20
C LYS A 152 -6.29 -5.07 5.20
N THR A 153 -7.57 -4.84 5.45
CA THR A 153 -8.59 -5.89 5.59
C THR A 153 -9.47 -6.01 4.35
N ASP A 154 -9.14 -5.31 3.27
CA ASP A 154 -9.98 -5.37 2.09
C ASP A 154 -9.93 -6.77 1.47
N SER A 155 -11.08 -7.21 0.96
CA SER A 155 -11.21 -8.40 0.11
C SER A 155 -10.20 -8.40 -1.04
N ILE A 156 -9.73 -9.58 -1.44
CA ILE A 156 -8.87 -9.79 -2.63
C ILE A 156 -9.60 -9.50 -3.95
N TYR A 157 -10.93 -9.44 -3.90
CA TYR A 157 -11.78 -9.07 -5.02
C TYR A 157 -11.89 -7.54 -5.14
N ALA A 158 -11.87 -7.05 -6.38
CA ALA A 158 -12.14 -5.65 -6.70
C ALA A 158 -13.64 -5.35 -6.54
N LYS A 159 -13.99 -4.15 -6.06
CA LYS A 159 -15.39 -3.68 -6.10
C LYS A 159 -15.81 -3.59 -7.56
N GLN A 160 -17.00 -4.09 -7.88
CA GLN A 160 -17.57 -3.96 -9.23
C GLN A 160 -17.60 -2.48 -9.64
N PRO A 161 -17.27 -2.13 -10.89
CA PRO A 161 -17.73 -0.90 -11.48
C PRO A 161 -19.25 -0.94 -11.35
N GLN A 162 -19.80 -0.05 -10.52
CA GLN A 162 -21.24 0.19 -10.57
C GLN A 162 -21.51 0.61 -12.02
N ALA A 163 -22.15 -0.28 -12.79
CA ALA A 163 -22.71 0.12 -14.06
C ALA A 163 -23.59 1.33 -13.73
N LYS A 164 -23.24 2.50 -14.25
CA LYS A 164 -24.18 3.60 -14.34
C LYS A 164 -25.29 3.08 -15.23
N VAL A 165 -26.32 2.52 -14.62
CA VAL A 165 -27.61 2.34 -15.28
C VAL A 165 -28.13 3.78 -15.41
N GLU A 166 -27.78 4.43 -16.52
CA GLU A 166 -28.54 5.59 -16.98
C GLU A 166 -29.91 5.06 -17.36
N ILE A 167 -30.80 5.04 -16.37
CA ILE A 167 -32.22 4.85 -16.61
C ILE A 167 -32.67 6.13 -17.31
N ASN A 168 -32.67 6.13 -18.64
CA ASN A 168 -33.34 7.15 -19.43
C ASN A 168 -34.85 6.97 -19.22
N THR A 169 -35.38 7.52 -18.13
CA THR A 169 -36.82 7.58 -17.89
C THR A 169 -37.42 8.68 -18.77
N HIS A 170 -37.66 8.36 -20.04
CA HIS A 170 -38.76 8.97 -20.77
C HIS A 170 -39.99 8.09 -20.58
N SER A 171 -40.83 8.60 -19.68
CA SER A 171 -42.22 8.23 -19.40
C SER A 171 -43.01 7.64 -20.57
N SER A 172 -43.67 6.51 -20.34
CA SER A 172 -45.10 6.35 -20.63
C SER A 172 -45.64 5.05 -20.03
N THR A 173 -46.50 5.23 -19.03
CA THR A 173 -47.72 4.45 -18.76
C THR A 173 -47.63 2.94 -18.47
N GLY A 174 -47.97 2.59 -17.22
CA GLY A 174 -48.73 1.37 -16.87
C GLY A 174 -47.95 0.07 -16.84
N ASP A 175 -47.47 -0.31 -15.66
CA ASP A 175 -47.90 -1.53 -14.97
C ASP A 175 -47.01 -1.77 -13.74
N THR A 176 -47.67 -1.92 -12.60
CA THR A 176 -47.08 -2.29 -11.31
C THR A 176 -46.76 -3.79 -11.30
N GLU A 177 -45.50 -4.16 -11.22
CA GLU A 177 -45.09 -5.41 -10.56
C GLU A 177 -43.74 -5.20 -9.83
N LEU A 178 -43.77 -5.50 -8.53
CA LEU A 178 -42.68 -5.36 -7.55
C LEU A 178 -41.54 -6.34 -7.88
N LEU A 179 -40.29 -5.84 -7.95
CA LEU A 179 -39.28 -5.88 -6.88
C LEU A 179 -38.90 -7.30 -6.39
N TYR A 180 -37.57 -7.53 -6.42
CA TYR A 180 -36.76 -8.63 -5.85
C TYR A 180 -36.44 -9.84 -6.75
N PHE A 181 -35.26 -9.80 -7.36
CA PHE A 181 -34.41 -10.99 -7.45
C PHE A 181 -33.01 -10.67 -6.89
N VAL A 182 -32.84 -11.01 -5.62
CA VAL A 182 -31.56 -11.45 -5.05
C VAL A 182 -31.35 -12.89 -5.54
N ASN A 183 -30.12 -13.23 -5.92
CA ASN A 183 -29.48 -14.52 -5.62
C ASN A 183 -27.97 -14.30 -5.86
N SER A 184 -27.14 -14.10 -4.83
CA SER A 184 -26.71 -15.08 -3.82
C SER A 184 -26.39 -16.43 -4.45
N ILE A 185 -25.18 -16.55 -5.00
CA ILE A 185 -24.53 -17.85 -5.16
C ILE A 185 -23.82 -18.12 -3.83
N ASP A 186 -24.38 -19.05 -3.06
CA ASP A 186 -23.75 -19.61 -1.87
C ASP A 186 -22.58 -20.52 -2.30
N PRO A 187 -21.33 -20.27 -1.86
CA PRO A 187 -20.18 -21.09 -2.20
C PRO A 187 -20.23 -22.53 -1.64
N SER A 188 -21.21 -22.90 -0.83
CA SER A 188 -21.34 -24.24 -0.25
C SER A 188 -21.92 -25.31 -1.18
N GLN A 189 -22.14 -25.02 -2.46
CA GLN A 189 -22.75 -25.96 -3.44
C GLN A 189 -21.82 -26.38 -4.60
N ILE A 190 -20.49 -26.27 -4.45
CA ILE A 190 -19.54 -26.86 -5.42
C ILE A 190 -18.89 -28.09 -4.79
N VAL A 191 -19.54 -29.24 -5.01
CA VAL A 191 -18.94 -30.58 -4.96
C VAL A 191 -19.36 -31.31 -6.23
N ASP A 192 -18.37 -31.57 -7.08
CA ASP A 192 -17.96 -32.92 -7.50
C ASP A 192 -16.58 -32.84 -8.17
#